data_AF-A0A3P7F350-F1
#
_entry.id   AF-A0A3P7F350-F1
#
_cell.length_a   1.000
_cell.length_b   1.000
_cell.length_c   1.000
_cell.angle_alpha   90.00
_cell.angle_beta   90.00
_cell.angle_gamma   90.00
#
_symmetry.space_group_name_H-M   'P 1'
#
loop_
_entity.id
_entity.type
_entity.pdbx_description
1 polymer ?
#
loop_
_entity_poly.entity_id
_entity_poly.type
_entity_poly.pdbx_seq_one_letter_code
_entity_poly.pdbx_strand_id
1 'polypeptide(L)' 'MVSDAKGPLPPNWEIAYSDQGEKYFVDHNTGTTQWEDPRDLPDGWEKINDGIYGTFYVE' A
#
# COMPACT_ATOMS: atom_id res chain seq x y z
N MET A 1 13.70 11.46 6.22
CA MET A 1 12.30 11.01 6.38
C MET A 1 12.15 9.82 5.46
N VAL A 2 12.23 8.60 5.98
CA VAL A 2 12.10 7.38 5.15
C VAL A 2 10.62 7.23 4.81
N SER A 3 10.18 7.93 3.78
CA SER A 3 8.84 7.78 3.22
C SER A 3 8.75 6.39 2.60
N ASP A 4 7.88 5.53 3.14
CA ASP A 4 7.50 4.26 2.52
C ASP A 4 7.32 4.47 1.01
N ALA A 5 8.02 3.67 0.19
CA ALA A 5 8.13 3.85 -1.26
C ALA A 5 6.77 3.87 -2.00
N LYS A 6 5.69 3.50 -1.32
CA LYS A 6 4.32 3.42 -1.85
C LYS A 6 3.47 4.67 -1.58
N GLY A 7 3.95 5.64 -0.79
CA GLY A 7 3.17 6.83 -0.39
C GLY A 7 2.41 6.62 0.92
N PRO A 8 1.59 7.59 1.38
CA PRO A 8 0.79 7.42 2.59
C PRO A 8 -0.24 6.30 2.43
N LEU A 9 -0.61 5.63 3.53
CA LEU A 9 -1.73 4.70 3.54
C LEU A 9 -3.03 5.44 3.14
N PRO A 10 -4.00 4.73 2.53
CA PRO A 10 -5.32 5.31 2.32
C PRO A 10 -5.94 5.74 3.66
N PRO A 11 -6.88 6.70 3.65
CA PRO A 11 -7.57 7.11 4.86
C PRO A 11 -8.24 5.92 5.55
N ASN A 12 -8.16 5.88 6.88
CA ASN A 12 -8.62 4.79 7.73
C ASN A 12 -7.88 3.46 7.53
N TRP A 13 -6.67 3.47 6.95
CA TRP A 13 -5.78 2.31 6.98
C TRP A 13 -4.64 2.50 7.96
N GLU A 14 -4.33 1.45 8.71
CA GLU A 14 -3.21 1.41 9.66
C GLU A 14 -2.26 0.26 9.34
N ILE A 15 -0.96 0.47 9.51
CA ILE A 15 0.05 -0.59 9.47
C ILE A 15 0.23 -1.09 10.90
N ALA A 16 0.08 -2.40 11.08
CA ALA A 16 0.37 -3.07 12.34
C ALA A 16 1.30 -4.27 12.10
N TYR A 17 1.87 -4.79 13.19
CA TYR A 17 2.81 -5.91 13.15
C TYR A 17 2.25 -7.07 13.98
N SER A 18 2.32 -8.28 13.43
CA SER A 18 1.90 -9.49 14.14
C SER A 18 2.90 -9.81 15.25
N ASP A 19 2.55 -10.72 16.15
CA ASP A 19 3.48 -11.21 17.17
C ASP A 19 4.75 -11.84 16.57
N GLN A 20 4.64 -12.35 15.33
CA GLN A 20 5.76 -12.88 14.54
C GLN A 20 6.63 -11.77 13.91
N GLY A 21 6.23 -10.50 14.02
CA GLY A 21 6.88 -9.36 13.37
C GLY A 21 6.46 -9.14 11.92
N GLU A 22 5.42 -9.82 11.43
CA GLU A 22 4.93 -9.67 10.07
C GLU A 22 4.07 -8.40 9.94
N LYS A 23 4.31 -7.62 8.90
CA LYS A 23 3.56 -6.40 8.62
C LYS A 23 2.20 -6.76 8.03
N TYR A 24 1.13 -6.23 8.63
CA TYR A 24 -0.23 -6.33 8.11
C TYR A 24 -0.89 -4.95 8.08
N PHE A 25 -2.00 -4.88 7.33
CA PHE A 25 -2.75 -3.67 7.07
C PHE A 25 -4.16 -3.82 7.64
N VAL A 26 -4.55 -2.87 8.47
CA VAL A 26 -5.86 -2.80 9.12
C VAL A 26 -6.70 -1.79 8.37
N ASP A 27 -7.82 -2.24 7.81
CA ASP A 27 -8.83 -1.37 7.21
C ASP A 27 -9.89 -1.00 8.25
N HIS A 28 -9.82 0.21 8.79
CA HIS A 28 -10.83 0.74 9.72
C HIS A 28 -12.13 1.19 9.01
N ASN A 29 -12.19 1.22 7.67
CA ASN A 29 -13.45 1.47 6.97
C ASN A 29 -14.38 0.27 7.08
N THR A 30 -13.83 -0.95 6.93
CA THR A 30 -14.59 -2.21 6.98
C THR A 30 -14.38 -2.99 8.28
N GLY A 31 -13.38 -2.62 9.09
CA GLY A 31 -12.98 -3.35 10.29
C GLY A 31 -12.28 -4.66 9.97
N THR A 32 -11.63 -4.76 8.81
CA THR A 32 -10.93 -5.98 8.36
C THR A 32 -9.42 -5.81 8.46
N THR A 33 -8.70 -6.93 8.48
CA THR A 33 -7.24 -6.96 8.44
C THR A 33 -6.78 -7.85 7.29
N GLN A 34 -5.71 -7.43 6.62
CA GLN A 34 -5.14 -8.16 5.50
C GLN A 34 -3.61 -8.07 5.50
N TRP A 35 -2.96 -9.04 4.89
CA TRP A 35 -1.50 -9.09 4.76
C TRP A 35 -1.03 -8.30 3.54
N GLU A 36 -1.82 -8.31 2.46
CA GLU A 36 -1.57 -7.52 1.26
C GLU A 36 -1.68 -6.02 1.53
N ASP A 37 -0.75 -5.24 0.99
CA ASP A 37 -0.82 -3.79 1.05
C ASP A 37 -1.96 -3.33 0.14
N PRO A 38 -2.95 -2.55 0.61
CA PRO A 38 -4.00 -2.00 -0.25
C PRO A 38 -3.46 -1.05 -1.33
N ARG A 39 -2.20 -0.64 -1.23
CA ARG A 39 -1.48 0.16 -2.22
C ARG A 39 -0.74 -0.72 -3.24
N ASP A 40 -0.66 -2.03 -3.02
CA ASP A 40 -0.26 -2.95 -4.09
C ASP A 40 -1.36 -2.98 -5.13
N LEU A 41 -0.91 -2.85 -6.37
CA LEU A 41 -1.79 -2.84 -7.51
C LEU A 41 -2.28 -4.27 -7.80
N PRO A 42 -3.49 -4.43 -8.37
CA PRO A 42 -3.99 -5.75 -8.77
C PRO A 42 -3.02 -6.45 -9.75
N ASP A 43 -3.09 -7.77 -9.84
CA ASP A 43 -2.33 -8.52 -10.85
C ASP A 43 -2.55 -7.93 -12.27
N GLY A 44 -1.45 -7.65 -12.97
CA GLY A 44 -1.42 -6.96 -14.26
C GLY A 44 -1.16 -5.46 -14.17
N TRP A 45 -1.41 -4.84 -13.02
CA TRP A 45 -1.21 -3.40 -12.88
C TRP A 45 0.22 -3.07 -12.43
N GLU A 46 0.98 -2.34 -13.25
CA GLU A 46 2.33 -1.85 -12.92
C GLU A 46 2.32 -0.35 -12.58
N LYS A 47 3.02 0.01 -11.50
CA LYS A 47 3.28 1.41 -11.13
C LYS A 47 4.56 1.88 -11.82
N ILE A 48 4.42 2.68 -12.87
CA ILE A 48 5.56 3.28 -13.57
C ILE A 48 5.80 4.69 -13.02
N ASN A 49 6.96 4.93 -12.40
CA ASN A 49 7.39 6.29 -12.07
C ASN A 49 8.27 6.84 -13.20
N ASP A 50 7.71 7.73 -14.02
CA ASP A 50 8.46 8.46 -15.03
C ASP A 50 8.89 9.84 -14.49
N GLY A 51 10.17 10.19 -14.66
CA GLY A 51 10.72 11.43 -14.11
C GLY A 51 10.21 12.71 -14.80
N ILE A 52 9.64 12.60 -16.00
CA ILE A 52 9.10 13.73 -16.77
C ILE A 52 7.59 13.85 -16.57
N TYR A 53 6.90 12.71 -16.58
CA TYR A 53 5.44 12.67 -16.63
C TYR A 53 4.79 12.29 -15.28
N GLY A 54 5.57 11.85 -14.30
CA GLY A 54 5.10 11.46 -12.97
C GLY A 54 4.74 9.97 -12.87
N THR A 55 3.88 9.61 -11.92
CA THR A 55 3.45 8.23 -11.71
C THR A 55 2.30 7.84 -12.65
N PHE A 56 2.48 6.78 -13.42
CA PHE A 56 1.46 6.13 -14.26
C PHE A 56 1.11 4.77 -13.67
N TYR A 57 -0.16 4.40 -13.82
CA TYR A 57 -0.69 3.08 -13.53
C TYR A 57 -1.05 2.45 -14.88
N VAL A 58 -0.38 1.37 -15.26
CA VAL A 58 -0.61 0.65 -16.52
C VAL A 58 -1.10 -0.77 -16.23
N GLU A 59 -1.94 -1.32 -17.11
CA GLU A 59 -2.46 -2.71 -17.11
C GLU A 59 -1.71 -3.56 -18.16
#